data_AF-A0A9E2NBV4-F1
#
_entry.id   AF-A0A9E2NBV4-F1
#
_cell.length_a   1.000
_cell.length_b   1.000
_cell.length_c   1.000
_cell.angle_alpha   90.00
_cell.angle_beta   90.00
_cell.angle_gamma   90.00
#
_symmetry.space_group_name_H-M   'P 1'
#
loop_
_entity.id
_entity.type
_entity.pdbx_description
1 polymer ?
#
loop_
_entity_poly.entity_id
_entity_poly.type
_entity_poly.pdbx_seq_one_letter_code
_entity_poly.pdbx_strand_id
1 'polypeptide(L)'
;MQEAIAGLLDGATYDGARAKALGLLIGMVPAEDLHRTATDWLPANADVQQPWMARGFRGPGGTAGFERFFHGLNARFTRDRADKRPERRLIAEAVYHELQMPIEPALHLETRRFIELTRNPSARDAMQKRFFGQAA
;
A
#
# COMPACT_ATOMS: atom_id res chain seq x y z
N MET A 1 -4.31 7.43 -6.28
CA MET A 1 -3.62 6.16 -6.63
C MET A 1 -2.12 6.34 -6.79
N GLN A 2 -1.65 7.18 -7.73
CA GLN A 2 -0.21 7.37 -7.97
C GLN A 2 0.56 7.76 -6.71
N GLU A 3 0.00 8.67 -5.92
CA GLU A 3 0.59 9.11 -4.66
C GLU A 3 0.62 7.99 -3.60
N ALA A 4 -0.42 7.17 -3.51
CA ALA A 4 -0.47 6.04 -2.58
C ALA A 4 0.59 4.98 -2.93
N ILE A 5 0.76 4.66 -4.22
CA ILE A 5 1.78 3.71 -4.69
C ILE A 5 3.19 4.29 -4.50
N ALA A 6 3.39 5.58 -4.78
CA ALA A 6 4.66 6.25 -4.50
C ALA A 6 4.98 6.22 -3.00
N GLY A 7 3.99 6.49 -2.15
CA GLY A 7 4.09 6.39 -0.70
C GLY A 7 4.48 5.00 -0.20
N LEU A 8 3.88 3.96 -0.78
CA LEU A 8 4.20 2.56 -0.46
C LEU A 8 5.66 2.22 -0.81
N LEU A 9 6.15 2.71 -1.96
CA LEU A 9 7.53 2.46 -2.42
C LEU A 9 8.59 3.23 -1.62
N ASP A 10 8.24 4.44 -1.17
CA ASP A 10 9.14 5.29 -0.39
C ASP A 10 9.01 5.07 1.13
N GLY A 11 7.95 4.38 1.59
CA GLY A 11 7.69 4.13 3.01
C GLY A 11 7.35 5.42 3.77
N ALA A 12 6.67 6.36 3.10
CA ALA A 12 6.39 7.68 3.66
C ALA A 12 5.38 7.59 4.82
N THR A 13 5.65 8.33 5.89
CA THR A 13 4.70 8.54 6.98
C THR A 13 3.82 9.75 6.67
N TYR A 14 2.53 9.66 7.00
CA TYR A 14 1.56 10.72 6.77
C TYR A 14 1.04 11.27 8.09
N ASP A 15 0.85 12.58 8.17
CA ASP A 15 0.09 13.18 9.26
C ASP A 15 -1.41 12.87 9.10
N GLY A 16 -2.19 13.07 10.16
CA GLY A 16 -3.62 12.76 10.13
C GLY A 16 -4.38 13.56 9.07
N ALA A 17 -3.96 14.79 8.80
CA ALA A 17 -4.60 15.66 7.82
C ALA A 17 -4.36 15.15 6.39
N ARG A 18 -3.12 14.78 6.04
CA ARG A 18 -2.75 14.19 4.75
C ARG A 18 -3.37 12.81 4.60
N ALA A 19 -3.38 12.00 5.64
CA ALA A 19 -4.03 10.69 5.62
C ALA A 19 -5.53 10.79 5.31
N LYS A 20 -6.23 11.79 5.88
CA LYS A 20 -7.63 12.09 5.52
C LYS A 20 -7.77 12.56 4.08
N ALA A 21 -6.89 13.46 3.61
CA ALA A 21 -6.90 13.95 2.22
C ALA A 21 -6.63 12.82 1.20
N LEU A 22 -5.82 11.83 1.56
CA LEU A 22 -5.53 10.64 0.76
C LEU A 22 -6.64 9.59 0.80
N GLY A 23 -7.66 9.76 1.65
CA GLY A 23 -8.74 8.80 1.84
C GLY A 23 -8.34 7.56 2.66
N LEU A 24 -7.21 7.62 3.39
CA LEU A 24 -6.80 6.55 4.32
C LEU A 24 -7.59 6.59 5.63
N LEU A 25 -8.09 7.76 6.02
CA LEU A 25 -8.91 7.96 7.21
C LEU A 25 -10.32 8.43 6.82
N ILE A 26 -11.33 7.84 7.48
CA ILE A 26 -12.73 8.21 7.32
C ILE A 26 -13.04 9.53 8.05
N GLY A 27 -12.45 9.72 9.23
CA GLY A 27 -12.68 10.88 10.10
C GLY A 27 -11.51 11.15 11.04
N MET A 28 -11.52 12.31 11.68
CA MET A 28 -10.55 12.71 12.68
C MET A 28 -11.32 13.28 13.88
N VAL A 29 -11.00 12.79 15.07
CA VAL A 29 -11.62 13.19 16.33
C VAL A 29 -10.55 13.35 17.41
N PRO A 30 -10.81 14.14 18.47
CA PRO A 30 -9.97 14.18 19.65
C PRO A 30 -9.80 12.78 20.27
N ALA A 31 -8.67 12.55 20.94
CA ALA A 31 -8.32 11.23 21.47
C ALA A 31 -9.34 10.72 22.49
N GLU A 32 -9.90 11.60 23.32
CA GLU A 32 -10.93 11.25 24.32
C GLU A 32 -12.24 10.73 23.72
N ASP A 33 -12.55 11.14 22.48
CA ASP A 33 -13.83 10.85 21.85
C ASP A 33 -13.76 9.68 20.86
N LEU A 34 -12.57 9.15 20.59
CA LEU A 34 -12.32 8.12 19.57
C LEU A 34 -13.20 6.88 19.75
N HIS A 35 -13.27 6.36 20.98
CA HIS A 35 -14.06 5.16 21.27
C HIS A 35 -15.57 5.42 21.13
N ARG A 36 -16.03 6.58 21.59
CA ARG A 36 -17.44 6.97 21.51
C ARG A 36 -17.86 7.10 20.05
N THR A 37 -17.13 7.89 19.27
CA THR A 37 -17.42 8.08 17.84
C THR A 37 -17.34 6.79 17.04
N ALA A 38 -16.37 5.91 17.31
CA ALA A 38 -16.30 4.62 16.63
C ALA A 38 -17.51 3.72 16.93
N THR A 39 -17.97 3.72 18.19
CA THR A 39 -19.14 2.92 18.60
C THR A 39 -20.43 3.46 18.00
N ASP A 40 -20.59 4.79 17.94
CA ASP A 40 -21.76 5.44 17.33
C ASP A 40 -21.78 5.30 15.80
N TRP A 41 -20.60 5.15 15.18
CA TRP A 41 -20.48 5.00 13.73
C TRP A 41 -20.94 3.64 13.22
N LEU A 42 -20.74 2.57 14.00
CA LEU A 42 -21.15 1.20 13.64
C LEU A 42 -22.64 1.06 13.30
N PRO A 43 -23.59 1.46 14.18
CA PRO A 43 -25.02 1.34 13.88
C PRO A 43 -25.46 2.30 12.76
N ALA A 44 -24.79 3.45 12.60
CA ALA A 44 -25.08 4.39 11.54
C ALA A 44 -24.66 3.89 10.14
N ASN A 45 -23.77 2.88 10.06
CA ASN A 45 -23.19 2.36 8.82
C ASN A 45 -23.28 0.83 8.76
N ALA A 46 -24.44 0.26 9.10
CA ALA A 46 -24.64 -1.19 9.19
C ALA A 46 -24.40 -1.95 7.86
N ASP A 47 -24.61 -1.30 6.72
CA ASP A 47 -24.45 -1.89 5.38
C ASP A 47 -23.14 -1.49 4.68
N VAL A 48 -22.14 -0.99 5.43
CA VAL A 48 -20.88 -0.56 4.81
C VAL A 48 -20.16 -1.78 4.23
N GLN A 49 -20.12 -1.85 2.91
CA GLN A 49 -19.27 -2.78 2.18
C GLN A 49 -18.03 -2.03 1.73
N GLN A 50 -16.89 -2.70 1.79
CA GLN A 50 -15.67 -2.12 1.23
C GLN A 50 -15.85 -1.89 -0.27
N PRO A 51 -15.32 -0.79 -0.84
CA PRO A 51 -15.55 -0.45 -2.25
C PRO A 51 -15.18 -1.58 -3.23
N TRP A 52 -14.17 -2.38 -2.88
CA TRP A 52 -13.73 -3.53 -3.68
C TRP A 52 -14.60 -4.79 -3.56
N MET A 53 -15.53 -4.83 -2.59
CA MET A 53 -16.50 -5.92 -2.45
C MET A 53 -17.76 -5.69 -3.31
N ALA A 54 -17.97 -4.45 -3.79
CA ALA A 54 -19.09 -4.14 -4.67
C ALA A 54 -18.96 -4.88 -6.01
N ARG A 55 -20.06 -5.49 -6.47
CA ARG A 55 -20.10 -6.23 -7.74
C ARG A 55 -19.77 -5.31 -8.91
N GLY A 56 -18.73 -5.65 -9.67
CA GLY A 56 -18.28 -4.85 -10.82
C GLY A 56 -17.25 -3.77 -10.48
N PHE A 57 -16.70 -3.76 -9.26
CA PHE A 57 -15.57 -2.91 -8.91
C PHE A 57 -14.42 -3.14 -9.90
N ARG A 58 -13.96 -2.05 -10.52
CA ARG A 58 -12.73 -2.00 -11.29
C ARG A 58 -11.76 -1.11 -10.55
N GLY A 59 -10.52 -1.55 -10.43
CA GLY A 59 -9.47 -0.79 -9.75
C GLY A 59 -9.41 0.66 -10.27
N PRO A 60 -9.19 1.64 -9.39
CA PRO A 60 -9.13 3.05 -9.77
C PRO A 60 -7.99 3.24 -10.77
N GLY A 61 -8.30 3.51 -12.04
CA GLY A 61 -7.28 3.79 -13.05
C GLY A 61 -7.57 3.30 -14.46
N GLY A 62 -8.49 2.34 -14.65
CA GLY A 62 -8.77 1.76 -15.98
C GLY A 62 -7.51 1.11 -16.61
N THR A 63 -7.70 0.19 -17.56
CA THR A 63 -6.59 -0.53 -18.19
C THR A 63 -5.55 0.41 -18.85
N ALA A 64 -5.99 1.52 -19.47
CA ALA A 64 -5.08 2.40 -20.22
C ALA A 64 -4.20 3.34 -19.37
N GLY A 65 -4.69 3.82 -18.21
CA GLY A 65 -3.90 4.69 -17.32
C GLY A 65 -2.91 3.91 -16.46
N PHE A 66 -3.29 2.68 -16.14
CA PHE A 66 -2.52 1.72 -15.35
C PHE A 66 -1.20 1.35 -16.03
N GLU A 67 -1.22 0.91 -17.30
CA GLU A 67 0.01 0.49 -18.00
C GLU A 67 1.03 1.63 -18.15
N ARG A 68 0.58 2.84 -18.48
CA ARG A 68 1.46 4.02 -18.58
C ARG A 68 2.14 4.36 -17.26
N PHE A 69 1.42 4.22 -16.14
CA PHE A 69 1.97 4.48 -14.82
C PHE A 69 3.05 3.45 -14.45
N PHE A 70 2.80 2.16 -14.66
CA PHE A 70 3.79 1.11 -14.38
C PHE A 70 4.99 1.17 -15.32
N HIS A 71 4.81 1.57 -16.58
CA HIS A 71 5.92 1.83 -17.48
C HIS A 71 6.82 2.97 -16.97
N GLY A 72 6.23 4.08 -16.51
CA GLY A 72 6.97 5.19 -15.89
C GLY A 72 7.67 4.79 -14.58
N LEU A 73 7.02 3.97 -13.75
CA LEU A 73 7.64 3.41 -12.53
C LEU A 73 8.84 2.52 -12.85
N ASN A 74 8.73 1.65 -13.86
CA ASN A 74 9.84 0.80 -14.30
C ASN A 74 11.03 1.64 -14.80
N ALA A 75 10.77 2.70 -15.58
CA ALA A 75 11.81 3.64 -16.00
C ALA A 75 12.48 4.33 -14.79
N ARG A 76 11.72 4.69 -13.76
CA ARG A 76 12.26 5.24 -12.50
C ARG A 76 13.09 4.20 -11.74
N PHE A 77 12.65 2.95 -11.66
CA PHE A 77 13.40 1.88 -11.01
C PHE A 77 14.74 1.59 -11.70
N THR A 78 14.77 1.56 -13.03
CA THR A 78 16.03 1.39 -13.79
C THR A 78 16.98 2.56 -13.53
N ARG A 79 16.47 3.79 -13.47
CA ARG A 79 17.26 4.99 -13.14
C ARG A 79 17.78 4.99 -11.70
N ASP A 80 16.93 4.61 -10.74
CA ASP A 80 17.23 4.62 -9.31
C ASP A 80 18.03 3.38 -8.85
N ARG A 81 18.52 2.56 -9.80
CA ARG A 81 19.24 1.30 -9.55
C ARG A 81 18.47 0.36 -8.60
N ALA A 82 17.23 0.04 -8.96
CA ALA A 82 16.39 -0.90 -8.23
C ALA A 82 16.94 -2.34 -8.20
N ASP A 83 17.94 -2.66 -9.04
CA ASP A 83 18.76 -3.87 -8.91
C ASP A 83 19.41 -3.98 -7.52
N LYS A 84 19.70 -2.84 -6.89
CA LYS A 84 20.24 -2.77 -5.52
C LYS A 84 19.17 -2.74 -4.43
N ARG A 85 17.88 -2.68 -4.78
CA ARG A 85 16.74 -2.57 -3.85
C ARG A 85 15.61 -3.54 -4.23
N PRO A 86 15.76 -4.84 -3.90
CA PRO A 86 14.77 -5.86 -4.25
C PRO A 86 13.38 -5.58 -3.66
N GLU A 87 13.29 -4.82 -2.56
CA GLU A 87 12.04 -4.43 -1.92
C GLU A 87 11.12 -3.63 -2.87
N ARG A 88 11.68 -2.67 -3.61
CA ARG A 88 10.89 -1.79 -4.49
C ARG A 88 10.33 -2.53 -5.70
N ARG A 89 11.13 -3.46 -6.23
CA ARG A 89 10.74 -4.29 -7.38
C ARG A 89 9.59 -5.23 -7.00
N LEU A 90 9.73 -5.95 -5.87
CA LEU A 90 8.74 -6.94 -5.44
C LEU A 90 7.41 -6.29 -5.07
N ILE A 91 7.43 -5.13 -4.41
CA ILE A 91 6.21 -4.37 -4.09
C ILE A 91 5.51 -3.90 -5.37
N ALA A 92 6.26 -3.34 -6.34
CA ALA A 92 5.65 -2.89 -7.59
C ALA A 92 5.09 -4.05 -8.42
N GLU A 93 5.75 -5.20 -8.43
CA GLU A 93 5.28 -6.42 -9.09
C GLU A 93 3.99 -6.94 -8.45
N ALA A 94 3.93 -6.98 -7.12
CA ALA A 94 2.73 -7.38 -6.38
C ALA A 94 1.54 -6.47 -6.75
N VAL A 95 1.70 -5.15 -6.60
CA VAL A 95 0.61 -4.18 -6.89
C VAL A 95 0.17 -4.23 -8.35
N TYR A 96 1.09 -4.46 -9.29
CA TYR A 96 0.75 -4.61 -10.71
C TYR A 96 -0.21 -5.79 -10.95
N HIS A 97 0.08 -6.94 -10.35
CA HIS A 97 -0.75 -8.13 -10.55
C HIS A 97 -2.04 -8.08 -9.73
N GLU A 98 -1.99 -7.57 -8.50
CA GLU A 98 -3.15 -7.46 -7.61
C GLU A 98 -4.27 -6.61 -8.19
N LEU A 99 -3.95 -5.52 -8.88
CA LEU A 99 -4.93 -4.64 -9.50
C LEU A 99 -5.66 -5.26 -10.71
N GLN A 100 -5.14 -6.36 -11.26
CA GLN A 100 -5.75 -7.11 -12.38
C GLN A 100 -6.60 -8.29 -11.91
N MET A 101 -6.53 -8.64 -10.62
CA MET A 101 -7.17 -9.84 -10.07
C MET A 101 -8.20 -9.46 -9.00
N PRO A 102 -9.11 -10.40 -8.64
CA PRO A 102 -9.93 -10.25 -7.44
C PRO A 102 -9.08 -10.21 -6.16
N ILE A 103 -9.63 -9.63 -5.08
CA ILE A 103 -8.89 -9.37 -3.83
C ILE A 103 -8.33 -10.63 -3.16
N GLU A 104 -9.05 -11.75 -3.19
CA GLU A 104 -8.62 -12.99 -2.54
C GLU A 104 -7.33 -13.58 -3.17
N PRO A 105 -7.26 -13.81 -4.50
CA PRO A 105 -6.00 -14.13 -5.17
C PRO A 105 -4.90 -13.08 -4.99
N ALA A 106 -5.27 -11.80 -4.98
CA ALA A 106 -4.34 -10.69 -4.81
C ALA A 106 -3.59 -10.79 -3.46
N LEU A 107 -4.30 -10.97 -2.34
CA LEU A 107 -3.68 -11.14 -1.02
C LEU A 107 -2.77 -12.37 -0.93
N HIS A 108 -3.12 -13.44 -1.65
CA HIS A 108 -2.30 -14.64 -1.70
C HIS A 108 -0.99 -14.42 -2.48
N LEU A 109 -1.03 -13.62 -3.54
CA LEU A 109 0.16 -13.20 -4.28
C LEU A 109 1.04 -12.26 -3.43
N GLU A 110 0.44 -11.30 -2.74
CA GLU A 110 1.13 -10.38 -1.83
C GLU A 110 1.94 -11.16 -0.80
N THR A 111 1.31 -12.14 -0.16
CA THR A 111 1.94 -13.02 0.83
C THR A 111 3.16 -13.74 0.25
N ARG A 112 3.08 -14.24 -1.00
CA ARG A 112 4.20 -14.91 -1.66
C ARG A 112 5.37 -13.94 -1.90
N ARG A 113 5.08 -12.72 -2.36
CA ARG A 113 6.10 -11.69 -2.59
C ARG A 113 6.73 -11.19 -1.29
N PHE A 114 5.95 -11.11 -0.22
CA PHE A 114 6.45 -10.82 1.13
C PHE A 114 7.40 -11.92 1.64
N ILE A 115 7.04 -13.19 1.47
CA ILE A 115 7.93 -14.31 1.82
C ILE A 115 9.22 -14.28 0.99
N GLU A 116 9.14 -13.97 -0.31
CA GLU A 116 10.31 -13.81 -1.17
C GLU A 116 11.22 -12.68 -0.69
N LEU A 117 10.64 -11.55 -0.29
CA LEU A 117 11.38 -10.40 0.23
C LEU A 117 12.10 -10.74 1.54
N THR A 118 11.43 -11.37 2.48
CA THR A 118 12.01 -11.73 3.80
C THR A 118 13.12 -12.76 3.69
N ARG A 119 13.12 -13.60 2.66
CA ARG A 119 14.21 -14.54 2.35
C ARG A 119 15.43 -13.87 1.70
N ASN A 120 15.31 -12.63 1.22
CA ASN A 120 16.40 -11.93 0.57
C ASN A 120 17.41 -11.40 1.62
N PRO A 121 18.72 -11.73 1.50
CA PRO A 121 19.74 -11.22 2.41
C PRO A 121 19.78 -9.69 2.49
N SER A 122 19.51 -9.00 1.38
CA SER A 122 19.49 -7.53 1.33
C SER A 122 18.41 -6.93 2.22
N ALA A 123 17.25 -7.59 2.33
CA ALA A 123 16.18 -7.14 3.23
C ALA A 123 16.56 -7.33 4.70
N ARG A 124 17.26 -8.43 5.03
CA ARG A 124 17.81 -8.66 6.37
C ARG A 124 18.81 -7.58 6.76
N ASP A 125 19.73 -7.23 5.87
CA ASP A 125 20.71 -6.17 6.09
C ASP A 125 20.04 -4.81 6.28
N ALA A 126 19.01 -4.51 5.49
CA ALA A 126 18.23 -3.27 5.62
C ALA A 126 17.51 -3.20 6.97
N MET A 127 16.92 -4.30 7.43
CA MET A 127 16.28 -4.39 8.75
C MET A 127 17.29 -4.22 9.88
N GLN A 128 18.45 -4.87 9.80
CA GLN A 128 19.53 -4.70 10.77
C GLN A 128 20.00 -3.25 10.85
N LYS A 129 20.19 -2.57 9.71
CA LYS A 129 20.68 -1.19 9.69
C LYS A 129 19.65 -0.16 10.17
N ARG A 130 18.40 -0.26 9.69
CA ARG A 130 17.37 0.77 9.93
C ARG A 130 16.57 0.55 11.21
N PHE A 131 16.33 -0.70 11.60
CA PHE A 131 15.50 -0.99 12.76
C PHE A 131 16.35 -1.23 14.01
N PHE A 132 17.32 -2.14 13.94
CA PHE A 132 18.14 -2.48 15.10
C PHE A 132 19.36 -1.57 15.27
N GLY A 133 19.97 -1.12 14.18
CA GLY A 133 21.17 -0.29 14.17
C GLY A 133 20.93 1.20 14.47
N GLN A 134 19.67 1.66 14.48
CA GLN A 134 19.31 3.01 14.92
C GLN A 134 19.13 3.14 16.44
N ALA A 135 19.35 2.06 17.20
CA ALA A 135 19.45 2.09 18.65
C ALA A 135 20.93 2.14 19.08
N ALA A 136 21.62 3.24 18.76
CA ALA A 136 22.90 3.63 19.34
C ALA A 136 23.09 5.15 19.23
#